data_AF-A0A0R0M826-F1
#
_entry.id   AF-A0A0R0M826-F1
#
_cell.length_a   1.000
_cell.length_b   1.000
_cell.length_c   1.000
_cell.angle_alpha   90.00
_cell.angle_beta   90.00
_cell.angle_gamma   90.00
#
_symmetry.space_group_name_H-M   'P 1'
#
loop_
_entity.id
_entity.type
_entity.pdbx_description
1 polymer ?
#
loop_
_entity_poly.entity_id
_entity_poly.type
_entity_poly.pdbx_seq_one_letter_code
_entity_poly.pdbx_strand_id
1 'polypeptide(L)'
;MPQTNFPYCFSHLIHNISEYIMKKRVNLTKFIMNMNDLIYSNDDFRSHLKDVTLLPKFVKTRWSSFLKTFTYYSNHFRYVTNIFQEKANKMCQINQILRSHLASSDNLYNQLLDIILNYSCYVELTTLSESRSFKI
;
A
#
# COMPACT_ATOMS: atom_id res chain seq x y z
N MET A 1 -7.42 -27.36 34.50
CA MET A 1 -7.87 -26.36 33.51
C MET A 1 -6.96 -26.46 32.31
N PRO A 2 -7.47 -26.72 31.10
CA PRO A 2 -6.60 -26.76 29.92
C PRO A 2 -6.16 -25.33 29.59
N GLN A 3 -4.85 -25.09 29.53
CA GLN A 3 -4.29 -23.85 29.03
C GLN A 3 -4.62 -23.74 27.54
N THR A 4 -5.46 -22.79 27.17
CA THR A 4 -5.73 -22.43 25.78
C THR A 4 -4.48 -21.73 25.24
N ASN A 5 -3.52 -22.51 24.72
CA ASN A 5 -2.43 -21.99 23.91
C ASN A 5 -3.01 -21.48 22.59
N PHE A 6 -3.48 -20.24 22.55
CA PHE A 6 -3.78 -19.53 21.31
C PHE A 6 -2.44 -19.27 20.60
N PRO A 7 -2.07 -19.99 19.54
CA PRO A 7 -0.69 -19.95 19.05
C PRO A 7 -0.38 -18.72 18.20
N TYR A 8 -1.38 -17.89 17.90
CA TYR A 8 -1.19 -16.67 17.11
C TYR A 8 -2.02 -15.54 17.70
N CYS A 9 -1.37 -14.47 18.14
CA CYS A 9 -2.09 -13.23 18.46
C CYS A 9 -2.78 -12.73 17.19
N PHE A 10 -3.90 -12.02 17.34
CA PHE A 10 -4.66 -11.47 16.23
C PHE A 10 -3.81 -10.62 15.27
N SER A 11 -2.82 -9.89 15.81
CA SER A 11 -1.82 -9.17 15.03
C SER A 11 -0.96 -10.07 14.13
N HIS A 12 -0.59 -11.28 14.58
CA HIS A 12 0.10 -12.26 13.72
C HIS A 12 -0.79 -12.74 12.58
N LEU A 13 -2.09 -12.92 12.82
CA LEU A 13 -3.01 -13.32 11.75
C LEU A 13 -3.12 -12.22 10.68
N ILE A 14 -3.29 -10.95 11.08
CA ILE A 14 -3.37 -9.84 10.11
C ILE A 14 -2.03 -9.67 9.37
N HIS A 15 -0.90 -9.86 10.06
CA HIS A 15 0.41 -9.86 9.42
C HIS A 15 0.50 -10.93 8.33
N ASN A 16 0.13 -12.17 8.63
CA ASN A 16 0.15 -13.27 7.66
C ASN A 16 -0.78 -13.01 6.45
N ILE A 17 -1.96 -12.45 6.68
CA ILE A 17 -2.87 -12.04 5.60
C ILE A 17 -2.23 -10.96 4.72
N SER A 18 -1.61 -9.95 5.34
CA SER A 18 -0.93 -8.87 4.60
C SER A 18 0.21 -9.41 3.75
N GLU A 19 1.04 -10.30 4.31
CA GLU A 19 2.10 -10.98 3.54
C GLU A 19 1.55 -11.80 2.38
N TYR A 20 0.47 -12.54 2.61
CA TYR A 20 -0.17 -13.35 1.57
C TYR A 20 -0.65 -12.49 0.40
N ILE A 21 -1.32 -11.37 0.69
CA ILE A 21 -1.79 -10.42 -0.33
C ILE A 21 -0.61 -9.88 -1.13
N MET A 22 0.46 -9.43 -0.45
CA MET A 22 1.68 -8.93 -1.10
C MET A 22 2.32 -9.98 -2.02
N LYS A 23 2.43 -11.22 -1.54
CA LYS A 23 3.01 -12.35 -2.29
C LYS A 23 2.15 -12.78 -3.48
N LYS A 24 0.82 -12.65 -3.39
CA LYS A 24 -0.09 -12.95 -4.51
C LYS A 24 -0.15 -11.86 -5.56
N ARG A 25 0.08 -10.59 -5.18
CA ARG A 25 -0.01 -9.42 -6.05
C ARG A 25 1.34 -8.70 -6.12
N VAL A 26 2.37 -9.43 -6.55
CA VAL A 26 3.77 -8.96 -6.54
C VAL A 26 3.94 -7.72 -7.41
N ASN A 27 3.31 -7.67 -8.58
CA ASN A 27 3.43 -6.54 -9.51
C ASN A 27 2.83 -5.27 -8.91
N LEU A 28 1.62 -5.36 -8.35
CA LEU A 28 0.98 -4.23 -7.67
C LEU A 28 1.80 -3.77 -6.46
N THR A 29 2.32 -4.71 -5.67
CA THR A 29 3.15 -4.39 -4.51
C THR A 29 4.43 -3.67 -4.90
N LYS A 30 5.15 -4.17 -5.91
CA LYS A 30 6.34 -3.51 -6.45
C LYS A 30 6.02 -2.13 -7.01
N PHE A 31 4.93 -2.00 -7.76
CA PHE A 31 4.48 -0.72 -8.28
C PHE A 31 4.27 0.30 -7.16
N ILE A 32 3.44 -0.03 -6.16
CA ILE A 32 3.15 0.88 -5.05
C ILE A 32 4.41 1.22 -4.24
N MET A 33 5.27 0.24 -3.96
CA MET A 33 6.54 0.48 -3.26
C MET A 33 7.44 1.45 -4.03
N ASN A 34 7.64 1.21 -5.33
CA ASN A 34 8.48 2.07 -6.17
C ASN A 34 7.93 3.51 -6.24
N MET A 35 6.61 3.64 -6.32
CA MET A 35 5.94 4.94 -6.32
C MET A 35 6.12 5.65 -4.97
N ASN A 36 5.94 4.93 -3.85
CA ASN A 36 6.12 5.48 -2.50
C ASN A 36 7.58 5.92 -2.30
N ASP A 37 8.54 5.06 -2.64
CA ASP A 37 9.97 5.35 -2.53
C ASP A 37 10.38 6.58 -3.36
N LEU A 38 9.87 6.71 -4.58
CA LEU A 38 10.15 7.89 -5.41
C LEU A 38 9.62 9.18 -4.79
N ILE A 39 8.38 9.17 -4.28
CA ILE A 39 7.80 10.34 -3.62
C ILE A 39 8.60 10.73 -2.36
N TYR A 40 9.06 9.72 -1.62
CA TYR A 40 9.82 9.94 -0.39
C TYR A 40 11.31 10.26 -0.62
N SER A 41 11.85 10.01 -1.81
CA SER A 41 13.23 10.33 -2.17
C SER A 41 13.37 11.59 -3.03
N ASN A 42 12.27 12.16 -3.54
CA ASN A 42 12.29 13.30 -4.42
C ASN A 42 11.38 14.45 -3.93
N ASP A 43 11.99 15.53 -3.44
CA ASP A 43 11.25 16.67 -2.90
C ASP A 43 10.47 17.46 -3.97
N ASP A 44 10.96 17.53 -5.21
CA ASP A 44 10.20 18.11 -6.32
C ASP A 44 8.90 17.32 -6.52
N PHE A 45 8.99 15.99 -6.53
CA PHE A 45 7.84 15.12 -6.67
C PHE A 45 6.83 15.29 -5.51
N ARG A 46 7.33 15.31 -4.27
CA ARG A 46 6.50 15.53 -3.09
C ARG A 46 5.82 16.90 -3.09
N SER A 47 6.49 17.92 -3.60
CA SER A 47 5.95 19.28 -3.69
C SER A 47 4.78 19.40 -4.68
N HIS A 48 4.61 18.45 -5.60
CA HIS A 48 3.47 18.40 -6.52
C HIS A 48 2.28 17.62 -5.95
N LEU A 49 2.50 16.91 -4.84
CA LEU A 49 1.46 16.23 -4.05
C LEU A 49 0.92 17.12 -2.93
N LYS A 50 1.10 18.44 -3.01
CA LYS A 50 0.77 19.43 -1.96
C LYS A 50 -0.68 19.40 -1.49
N ASP A 51 -1.62 18.96 -2.34
CA ASP A 51 -3.03 18.81 -1.98
C ASP A 51 -3.32 17.52 -1.19
N VAL A 52 -2.34 16.63 -1.04
CA VAL A 52 -2.52 15.35 -0.37
C VAL A 52 -1.58 15.23 0.83
N THR A 53 -2.00 15.85 1.93
CA THR A 53 -1.26 15.96 3.19
C THR A 53 -1.01 14.64 3.93
N LEU A 54 -1.46 13.48 3.43
CA LEU A 54 -1.41 12.21 4.18
C LEU A 54 -1.05 11.00 3.29
N LEU A 55 -0.05 11.10 2.41
CA LEU A 55 0.51 9.88 1.80
C LEU A 55 1.14 9.03 2.92
N PRO A 56 0.60 7.84 3.25
CA PRO A 56 1.24 6.97 4.22
C PRO A 56 2.59 6.48 3.69
N LYS A 57 3.59 6.44 4.57
CA LYS A 57 4.87 5.81 4.24
C LYS A 57 4.72 4.30 4.30
N PHE A 58 5.02 3.63 3.20
CA PHE A 58 5.09 2.18 3.19
C PHE A 58 6.31 1.72 3.99
N VAL A 59 6.11 0.89 5.00
CA VAL A 59 7.18 0.29 5.79
C VAL A 59 6.99 -1.21 5.74
N LYS A 60 7.83 -1.89 4.94
CA LYS A 60 7.70 -3.34 4.69
C LYS A 60 7.58 -4.20 5.96
N THR A 61 8.27 -3.80 7.03
CA THR A 61 8.26 -4.51 8.32
C THR A 61 7.03 -4.21 9.19
N ARG A 62 6.22 -3.21 8.83
CA ARG A 62 4.96 -2.85 9.51
C ARG A 62 3.78 -3.20 8.61
N TRP A 63 3.19 -4.36 8.86
CA TRP A 63 2.08 -4.92 8.08
C TRP A 63 0.87 -3.97 7.93
N SER A 64 0.55 -3.19 8.95
CA SER A 64 -0.50 -2.16 8.90
C SER A 64 -0.23 -1.03 7.89
N SER A 65 1.04 -0.72 7.62
CA SER A 65 1.43 0.32 6.67
C SER A 65 1.11 -0.07 5.23
N PHE A 66 1.12 -1.37 4.92
CA PHE A 66 0.70 -1.89 3.62
C PHE A 66 -0.76 -1.54 3.35
N LEU A 67 -1.65 -1.92 4.27
CA LEU A 67 -3.09 -1.69 4.12
C LEU A 67 -3.43 -0.20 4.05
N LYS A 68 -2.81 0.63 4.91
CA LYS A 68 -2.96 2.10 4.86
C LYS A 68 -2.50 2.67 3.51
N THR A 69 -1.36 2.22 3.01
CA THR A 69 -0.81 2.68 1.72
C THR A 69 -1.70 2.26 0.56
N PHE A 70 -2.13 1.01 0.52
CA PHE A 70 -2.97 0.53 -0.56
C PHE A 70 -4.34 1.21 -0.58
N THR A 71 -4.92 1.48 0.60
CA THR A 71 -6.17 2.25 0.73
C THR A 71 -6.01 3.68 0.22
N TYR A 72 -4.87 4.31 0.49
CA TYR A 72 -4.58 5.62 -0.07
C TYR A 72 -4.49 5.55 -1.61
N TYR A 73 -3.70 4.62 -2.15
CA TYR A 73 -3.52 4.50 -3.60
C TYR A 73 -4.80 4.09 -4.32
N SER A 74 -5.71 3.33 -3.72
CA SER A 74 -7.01 3.04 -4.33
C SER A 74 -7.86 4.31 -4.46
N ASN A 75 -7.90 5.13 -3.41
CA ASN A 75 -8.74 6.34 -3.37
C ASN A 75 -8.19 7.47 -4.26
N HIS A 76 -6.87 7.49 -4.46
CA HIS A 76 -6.18 8.54 -5.22
C HIS A 76 -5.49 8.04 -6.48
N PHE A 77 -5.82 6.83 -6.96
CA PHE A 77 -5.07 6.14 -8.01
C PHE A 77 -4.84 7.02 -9.23
N ARG A 78 -5.93 7.54 -9.81
CA ARG A 78 -5.91 8.38 -11.02
C ARG A 78 -5.09 9.65 -10.83
N TYR A 79 -5.27 10.33 -9.70
CA TYR A 79 -4.54 11.57 -9.39
C TYR A 79 -3.04 11.30 -9.32
N VAL A 80 -2.64 10.28 -8.55
CA VAL A 80 -1.22 9.93 -8.41
C VAL A 80 -0.65 9.49 -9.75
N THR A 81 -1.31 8.60 -10.50
CA THR A 81 -0.80 8.15 -11.81
C THR A 81 -0.65 9.28 -12.81
N ASN A 82 -1.54 10.28 -12.81
CA ASN A 82 -1.44 11.43 -13.70
C ASN A 82 -0.18 12.26 -13.41
N ILE A 83 0.10 12.55 -12.13
CA ILE A 83 1.33 13.27 -11.73
C ILE A 83 2.58 12.50 -12.17
N PHE A 84 2.58 11.18 -12.00
CA PHE A 84 3.68 10.35 -12.47
C PHE A 84 3.80 10.40 -14.00
N GLN A 85 2.71 10.33 -14.75
CA GLN A 85 2.74 10.43 -16.21
C GLN A 85 3.27 11.79 -16.71
N GLU A 86 2.86 12.89 -16.08
CA GLU A 86 3.36 14.25 -16.41
C GLU A 86 4.88 14.37 -16.19
N LYS A 87 5.40 13.72 -15.16
CA LYS A 87 6.82 13.72 -14.81
C LYS A 87 7.62 12.65 -15.56
N ALA A 88 6.98 11.63 -16.14
CA ALA A 88 7.63 10.52 -16.84
C ALA A 88 8.53 10.98 -17.99
N ASN A 89 8.13 12.04 -18.68
CA ASN A 89 8.92 12.63 -19.78
C ASN A 89 10.19 13.33 -19.30
N LYS A 90 10.24 13.73 -18.02
CA LYS A 90 11.36 14.46 -17.42
C LYS A 90 12.26 13.56 -16.57
N MET A 91 11.79 12.36 -16.20
CA MET A 91 12.48 11.44 -15.30
C MET A 91 12.46 10.01 -15.82
N CYS A 92 13.62 9.52 -16.26
CA CYS A 92 13.81 8.17 -16.81
C CYS A 92 13.30 7.07 -15.85
N GLN A 93 13.56 7.21 -14.55
CA GLN A 93 13.12 6.27 -13.51
C GLN A 93 11.59 6.10 -13.47
N ILE A 94 10.84 7.20 -13.63
CA ILE A 94 9.37 7.15 -13.66
C ILE A 94 8.89 6.43 -14.91
N ASN A 95 9.50 6.75 -16.05
CA ASN A 95 9.15 6.11 -17.32
C ASN A 95 9.37 4.59 -17.24
N GLN A 96 10.44 4.15 -16.58
CA GLN A 96 10.70 2.74 -16.33
C GLN A 96 9.63 2.09 -15.43
N ILE A 97 9.26 2.72 -14.31
CA ILE A 97 8.21 2.22 -13.38
C ILE A 97 6.86 2.13 -14.10
N LEU A 98 6.47 3.16 -14.84
CA LEU A 98 5.21 3.18 -15.56
C LEU A 98 5.20 2.16 -16.69
N ARG A 99 6.28 2.02 -17.47
CA ARG A 99 6.36 1.02 -18.55
C ARG A 99 6.37 -0.41 -18.01
N SER A 100 7.10 -0.69 -16.93
CA SER A 100 7.17 -2.05 -16.39
C SER A 100 5.85 -2.53 -15.78
N HIS A 101 4.93 -1.61 -15.45
CA HIS A 101 3.73 -1.93 -14.67
C HIS A 101 2.40 -1.54 -15.34
N LEU A 102 2.39 -0.58 -16.28
CA LEU A 102 1.22 -0.30 -17.13
C LEU A 102 1.21 -1.15 -18.41
N ALA A 103 2.36 -1.68 -18.84
CA ALA A 103 2.42 -2.58 -19.99
C ALA A 103 2.05 -4.03 -19.63
N SER A 104 2.04 -4.40 -18.34
CA SER A 104 1.47 -5.67 -17.92
C SER A 104 -0.05 -5.60 -18.04
N SER A 105 -0.66 -6.60 -18.67
CA SER A 105 -2.12 -6.78 -18.86
C SER A 105 -2.95 -6.80 -17.57
N ASP A 106 -2.28 -6.75 -16.43
CA ASP A 106 -2.86 -6.69 -15.10
C ASP A 106 -3.41 -5.29 -14.83
N ASN A 107 -4.74 -5.16 -14.78
CA ASN A 107 -5.37 -3.92 -14.35
C ASN A 107 -5.07 -3.69 -12.85
N LEU A 108 -3.98 -2.95 -12.57
CA LEU A 108 -3.50 -2.61 -11.22
C LEU A 108 -4.58 -1.94 -10.36
N TYR A 109 -5.42 -1.11 -10.99
CA TYR A 109 -6.53 -0.47 -10.31
C TYR A 109 -7.59 -1.48 -9.85
N ASN A 110 -7.94 -2.46 -10.69
CA ASN A 110 -8.84 -3.54 -10.29
C ASN A 110 -8.26 -4.38 -9.16
N GLN A 111 -6.94 -4.65 -9.17
CA GLN A 111 -6.28 -5.35 -8.06
C GLN A 111 -6.31 -4.53 -6.77
N LEU A 112 -6.17 -3.21 -6.84
CA LEU A 112 -6.33 -2.30 -5.71
C LEU A 112 -7.76 -2.32 -5.17
N LEU A 113 -8.76 -2.22 -6.05
CA LEU A 113 -10.17 -2.29 -5.66
C LEU A 113 -10.51 -3.62 -4.99
N ASP A 114 -10.04 -4.73 -5.55
CA ASP A 114 -10.22 -6.07 -4.99
C ASP A 114 -9.61 -6.18 -3.57
N ILE A 115 -8.44 -5.58 -3.34
CA ILE A 115 -7.85 -5.53 -2.00
C ILE A 115 -8.74 -4.75 -1.04
N ILE A 116 -9.26 -3.60 -1.44
CA ILE A 116 -10.05 -2.77 -0.53
C ILE A 116 -11.43 -3.36 -0.27
N LEU A 117 -12.10 -3.89 -1.29
CA LEU A 117 -13.42 -4.52 -1.12
C LEU A 117 -13.36 -5.73 -0.16
N ASN A 118 -12.29 -6.53 -0.24
CA ASN A 118 -12.19 -7.76 0.55
C ASN A 118 -11.43 -7.59 1.87
N TYR A 119 -10.57 -6.57 1.99
CA TYR A 119 -9.64 -6.45 3.13
C TYR A 119 -9.65 -5.08 3.83
N SER A 120 -10.51 -4.14 3.43
CA SER A 120 -10.64 -2.83 4.11
C SER A 120 -10.99 -2.93 5.59
N CYS A 121 -11.84 -3.90 5.96
CA CYS A 121 -12.19 -4.15 7.37
C CYS A 121 -10.94 -4.46 8.23
N TYR A 122 -9.90 -5.05 7.65
CA TYR A 122 -8.66 -5.28 8.36
C TYR A 122 -7.90 -3.98 8.61
N VAL A 123 -8.03 -2.93 7.78
CA VAL A 123 -7.39 -1.62 7.99
C VAL A 123 -7.84 -1.01 9.33
N GLU A 124 -9.13 -1.03 9.61
CA GLU A 124 -9.70 -0.52 10.86
C GLU A 124 -9.22 -1.35 12.05
N LEU A 125 -9.25 -2.68 11.91
CA LEU A 125 -8.76 -3.61 12.93
C LEU A 125 -7.25 -3.45 13.19
N THR A 126 -6.45 -3.15 12.17
CA THR A 126 -5.02 -2.83 12.33
C THR A 126 -4.86 -1.58 13.19
N THR A 127 -5.60 -0.52 12.88
CA THR A 127 -5.50 0.78 13.56
C THR A 127 -5.93 0.65 15.02
N LEU A 128 -6.99 -0.10 15.28
CA LEU A 128 -7.46 -0.39 16.64
C LEU A 128 -6.44 -1.22 17.42
N SER A 129 -5.84 -2.24 16.80
CA SER A 129 -4.80 -3.06 17.45
C SER A 129 -3.52 -2.28 17.78
N GLU A 130 -3.15 -1.30 16.95
CA GLU A 130 -1.98 -0.44 17.17
C GLU A 130 -2.19 0.59 18.28
N SER A 131 -3.44 1.00 18.51
CA SER A 131 -3.81 2.09 19.42
C SER A 131 -3.78 1.76 20.92
N ARG A 132 -3.21 0.62 21.35
CA ARG A 132 -3.21 0.11 22.75
C ARG A 132 -4.60 0.01 23.42
N SER A 133 -5.70 0.20 22.65
CA SER A 133 -7.06 0.28 23.19
C SER A 133 -7.82 -1.04 23.11
N PHE A 134 -7.25 -2.08 22.48
CA PHE A 134 -7.83 -3.41 22.47
C PHE A 134 -7.45 -4.17 23.75
N LYS A 135 -8.23 -3.97 24.81
CA LYS A 135 -8.32 -4.94 25.91
C LYS A 135 -9.43 -5.92 25.52
N ILE A 136 -9.03 -7.17 25.25
CA ILE A 136 -9.95 -8.31 25.17
C ILE A 136 -10.37 -8.66 26.58
#